data_AF-A0A849N8W9-F1
#
_entry.id   AF-A0A849N8W9-F1
#
_cell.length_a   1.000
_cell.length_b   1.000
_cell.length_c   1.000
_cell.angle_alpha   90.00
_cell.angle_beta   90.00
_cell.angle_gamma   90.00
#
_symmetry.space_group_name_H-M   'P 1'
#
loop_
_entity.id
_entity.type
_entity.pdbx_description
1 polymer ?
#
loop_
_entity_poly.entity_id
_entity_poly.type
_entity_poly.pdbx_seq_one_letter_code
_entity_poly.pdbx_strand_id
1 'polypeptide(L)'
;MPEEFHVSSLVILCRKERAAEIAAALSAMDDMQVHGGVPEGKLVVTLETATEGEIVERLNQVQLISGVLAATLVFHQFEPAHSSEASTGGCRHGSLAS
;
A
#
# COMPACT_ATOMS: atom_id res chain seq x y z
N MET A 1 -21.03 2.23 -6.21
CA MET A 1 -20.08 1.13 -6.45
C MET A 1 -19.07 1.24 -5.32
N PRO A 2 -18.84 0.23 -4.48
CA PRO A 2 -17.81 0.35 -3.44
C PRO A 2 -16.47 0.53 -4.15
N GLU A 3 -15.82 1.65 -3.92
CA GLU A 3 -14.47 1.93 -4.41
C GLU A 3 -13.52 1.14 -3.51
N GLU A 4 -13.07 -0.02 -3.96
CA GLU A 4 -11.98 -0.75 -3.31
C GLU A 4 -10.72 0.08 -3.48
N PHE A 5 -10.15 0.54 -2.36
CA PHE A 5 -8.95 1.37 -2.37
C PHE A 5 -7.84 0.59 -1.69
N HIS A 6 -6.81 0.25 -2.45
CA HIS A 6 -5.69 -0.55 -2.01
C HIS A 6 -4.48 0.36 -1.77
N VAL A 7 -4.12 0.54 -0.50
CA VAL A 7 -2.92 1.27 -0.09
C VAL A 7 -1.87 0.28 0.38
N SER A 8 -0.76 0.23 -0.35
CA SER A 8 0.34 -0.70 -0.08
C SER A 8 1.65 0.04 0.12
N SER A 9 2.47 -0.43 1.06
CA SER A 9 3.83 0.06 1.26
C SER A 9 4.84 -0.87 0.60
N LEU A 10 5.72 -0.29 -0.21
CA LEU A 10 6.78 -0.96 -0.93
C LEU A 10 8.15 -0.47 -0.45
N VAL A 11 9.10 -1.39 -0.47
CA VAL A 11 10.52 -1.10 -0.31
C VAL A 11 11.23 -1.45 -1.60
N ILE A 12 11.89 -0.46 -2.19
CA ILE A 12 12.64 -0.61 -3.42
C ILE A 12 14.12 -0.50 -3.09
N LEU A 13 14.83 -1.62 -3.22
CA LEU A 13 16.29 -1.62 -3.19
C LEU A 13 16.81 -1.26 -4.56
N CYS A 14 17.69 -0.29 -4.63
CA CYS A 14 18.32 0.17 -5.86
C CYS A 14 19.78 0.54 -5.62
N ARG A 15 20.53 0.74 -6.71
CA ARG A 15 21.90 1.24 -6.64
C ARG A 15 21.92 2.66 -6.10
N LYS A 16 22.75 2.93 -5.09
CA LYS A 16 22.85 4.24 -4.43
C LYS A 16 23.15 5.37 -5.42
N GLU A 17 24.01 5.09 -6.39
CA GLU A 17 24.38 6.03 -7.47
C GLU A 17 23.17 6.48 -8.31
N ARG A 18 22.11 5.66 -8.38
CA ARG A 18 20.89 5.93 -9.15
C ARG A 18 19.66 6.18 -8.28
N ALA A 19 19.79 6.10 -6.96
CA ALA A 19 18.66 6.18 -6.04
C ALA A 19 17.93 7.53 -6.16
N ALA A 20 18.65 8.62 -6.41
CA ALA A 20 18.05 9.94 -6.61
C ALA A 20 17.26 10.03 -7.92
N GLU A 21 17.79 9.47 -9.00
CA GLU A 21 17.12 9.43 -10.32
C GLU A 21 15.86 8.56 -10.26
N ILE A 22 15.96 7.39 -9.62
CA ILE A 22 14.84 6.46 -9.45
C ILE A 22 13.78 7.08 -8.55
N ALA A 23 14.16 7.70 -7.43
CA ALA A 23 13.21 8.39 -6.55
C ALA A 23 12.47 9.52 -7.29
N ALA A 24 13.17 10.30 -8.11
CA ALA A 24 12.54 11.35 -8.91
C ALA A 24 11.55 10.79 -9.95
N ALA A 25 11.89 9.68 -10.60
CA ALA A 25 11.02 9.02 -11.56
C ALA A 25 9.76 8.45 -10.89
N LEU A 26 9.89 7.86 -9.69
CA LEU A 26 8.77 7.31 -8.92
C LEU A 26 7.87 8.43 -8.39
N SER A 27 8.44 9.53 -7.87
CA SER A 27 7.67 10.69 -7.41
C SER A 27 6.96 11.45 -8.54
N ALA A 28 7.26 11.15 -9.81
CA ALA A 28 6.56 11.71 -10.96
C ALA A 28 5.32 10.88 -11.36
N MET A 29 5.11 9.72 -10.75
CA MET A 29 3.92 8.89 -10.96
C MET A 29 2.82 9.32 -9.99
N ASP A 30 1.61 9.57 -10.48
CA ASP A 30 0.47 10.01 -9.65
C ASP A 30 0.05 8.98 -8.59
N ASP A 31 0.34 7.70 -8.83
CA ASP A 31 -0.02 6.57 -7.96
C ASP A 31 1.07 6.20 -6.94
N MET A 32 2.22 6.89 -6.92
CA MET A 32 3.35 6.56 -6.04
C MET A 32 3.87 7.77 -5.26
N GLN A 33 4.13 7.54 -3.98
CA GLN A 33 4.74 8.53 -3.10
C GLN A 33 6.01 8.00 -2.44
N VAL A 34 7.14 8.65 -2.71
CA VAL A 34 8.44 8.30 -2.09
C VAL A 34 8.61 9.04 -0.76
N HIS A 35 8.82 8.30 0.32
CA HIS A 35 8.98 8.83 1.68
C HIS A 35 10.45 9.07 2.08
N GLY A 36 11.40 8.34 1.49
CA GLY A 36 12.82 8.49 1.80
C GLY A 36 13.68 7.30 1.45
N GLY A 37 14.92 7.28 1.95
CA GLY A 37 15.87 6.15 1.79
C GLY A 37 16.82 6.25 0.59
N VAL A 38 16.84 7.39 -0.09
CA VAL A 38 17.76 7.72 -1.20
C VAL A 38 19.24 7.52 -0.85
N PRO A 39 19.79 8.05 0.27
CA PRO A 39 21.22 7.90 0.57
C PRO A 39 21.64 6.45 0.85
N GLU A 40 20.68 5.61 1.24
CA GLU A 40 20.91 4.20 1.57
C GLU A 40 20.66 3.26 0.38
N GLY A 41 20.02 3.74 -0.70
CA GLY A 41 19.58 2.92 -1.82
C GLY A 41 18.39 2.02 -1.48
N LYS A 42 17.63 2.37 -0.44
CA LYS A 42 16.48 1.61 0.05
C LYS A 42 15.26 2.55 0.12
N LEU A 43 14.62 2.76 -1.02
CA LEU A 43 13.50 3.69 -1.12
C LEU A 43 12.26 3.11 -0.43
N VAL A 44 11.61 3.90 0.41
CA VAL A 44 10.31 3.57 0.99
C VAL A 44 9.24 4.31 0.19
N VAL A 45 8.27 3.58 -0.35
CA VAL A 45 7.27 4.11 -1.28
C VAL A 45 5.88 3.62 -0.87
N THR A 46 4.88 4.50 -0.93
CA THR A 46 3.47 4.13 -0.85
C THR A 46 2.87 4.09 -2.25
N LEU A 47 2.09 3.05 -2.53
CA LEU A 47 1.36 2.85 -3.78
C LEU A 47 -0.12 2.80 -3.47
N GLU A 48 -0.90 3.58 -4.22
CA GLU A 48 -2.36 3.63 -4.13
C GLU A 48 -2.96 3.11 -5.44
N THR A 49 -3.80 2.08 -5.36
CA THR A 49 -4.39 1.41 -6.54
C THR A 49 -5.85 1.03 -6.29
N ALA A 50 -6.62 0.85 -7.36
CA ALA A 50 -8.02 0.46 -7.26
C ALA A 50 -8.20 -1.06 -7.13
N THR A 51 -7.18 -1.85 -7.49
CA THR A 51 -7.25 -3.32 -7.43
C THR A 51 -5.91 -3.95 -7.04
N GLU A 52 -5.95 -5.16 -6.48
CA GLU A 52 -4.75 -5.94 -6.17
C GLU A 52 -3.92 -6.28 -7.42
N GLY A 53 -4.56 -6.46 -8.59
CA GLY A 53 -3.87 -6.74 -9.84
C GLY A 53 -2.93 -5.60 -10.27
N GLU A 54 -3.36 -4.35 -10.07
CA GLU A 54 -2.54 -3.17 -10.37
C GLU A 54 -1.30 -3.10 -9.49
N ILE A 55 -1.38 -3.53 -8.22
CA ILE A 55 -0.22 -3.58 -7.32
C ILE A 55 0.87 -4.46 -7.92
N VAL A 56 0.50 -5.65 -8.41
CA VAL A 56 1.45 -6.61 -9.00
C VAL A 56 2.04 -6.05 -10.30
N GLU A 57 1.23 -5.42 -11.14
CA GLU A 57 1.70 -4.79 -12.38
C GLU A 57 2.71 -3.67 -12.09
N ARG A 58 2.39 -2.80 -11.14
CA ARG A 58 3.27 -1.69 -10.71
C ARG A 58 4.57 -2.21 -10.11
N LEU A 59 4.52 -3.26 -9.30
CA LEU A 59 5.70 -3.89 -8.74
C LEU A 59 6.60 -4.47 -9.85
N ASN A 60 6.03 -5.08 -10.88
CA ASN A 60 6.77 -5.53 -12.06
C ASN A 60 7.40 -4.37 -12.85
N GLN A 61 6.66 -3.28 -13.07
CA GLN A 61 7.19 -2.09 -13.75
C GLN A 61 8.37 -1.49 -12.99
N VAL A 62 8.28 -1.37 -11.67
CA VAL A 62 9.36 -0.87 -10.82
C VAL A 62 10.59 -1.77 -10.90
N GLN A 63 10.42 -3.10 -10.90
CA GLN A 63 11.54 -4.03 -11.04
C GLN A 63 12.27 -3.92 -12.38
N LEU A 64 11.62 -3.43 -13.43
CA LEU A 64 12.23 -3.22 -14.75
C LEU A 64 13.03 -1.92 -14.85
N ILE A 65 12.94 -1.02 -13.87
CA ILE A 65 13.70 0.23 -13.86
C ILE A 65 15.20 -0.06 -13.71
N SER A 66 16.00 0.46 -14.64
CA SER A 66 17.44 0.22 -14.67
C SER A 66 18.15 0.79 -13.44
N GLY A 67 18.58 -0.11 -12.55
CA GLY A 67 19.24 0.23 -11.29
C GLY A 67 18.46 -0.19 -10.06
N VAL A 68 17.21 -0.64 -10.23
CA VAL A 68 16.48 -1.38 -9.20
C VAL A 68 17.08 -2.78 -9.07
N LEU A 69 17.30 -3.19 -7.82
CA LEU A 69 17.82 -4.49 -7.42
C LEU A 69 16.71 -5.41 -6.93
N ALA A 70 15.73 -4.83 -6.22
CA ALA A 70 14.54 -5.52 -5.76
C ALA A 70 13.42 -4.51 -5.50
N ALA A 71 12.17 -4.91 -5.70
CA ALA A 71 11.00 -4.22 -5.19
C ALA A 71 10.18 -5.23 -4.37
N THR A 72 9.87 -4.88 -3.13
CA THR A 72 9.19 -5.79 -2.20
C THR A 72 8.02 -5.08 -1.56
N LEU A 73 6.85 -5.71 -1.59
CA LEU A 73 5.68 -5.24 -0.87
C LEU A 73 5.80 -5.65 0.60
N VAL A 74 5.77 -4.67 1.50
CA VAL A 74 5.99 -4.85 2.95
C VAL A 74 4.67 -4.88 3.70
N PHE A 75 3.66 -4.16 3.22
CA PHE A 75 2.37 -4.05 3.88
C PHE A 75 1.26 -3.84 2.86
N HIS A 76 0.14 -4.52 3.06
CA HIS A 76 -1.09 -4.41 2.26
C HIS A 76 -2.25 -4.15 3.22
N GLN A 77 -2.85 -2.97 3.17
CA GLN A 77 -4.09 -2.68 3.90
C GLN A 77 -5.26 -2.77 2.92
N PHE A 78 -6.21 -3.64 3.24
CA PHE A 78 -7.45 -3.80 2.51
C PHE A 78 -8.59 -3.30 3.40
N GLU A 79 -9.26 -2.23 2.98
CA GLU A 79 -10.50 -1.78 3.62
C GLU A 79 -11.71 -2.18 2.76
N PRO A 80 -12.44 -3.24 3.13
CA PRO A 80 -13.76 -3.46 2.57
C PRO A 80 -14.66 -2.34 3.06
N ALA A 81 -15.30 -1.61 2.14
CA ALA A 81 -16.28 -0.58 2.48
C ALA A 81 -17.38 -1.16 3.38
N HIS A 82 -17.32 -0.85 4.68
CA HIS A 82 -18.27 -1.34 5.66
C HIS A 82 -19.61 -0.60 5.45
N SER A 83 -20.63 -1.27 4.93
CA SER A 83 -22.02 -0.84 5.14
C SER A 83 -22.28 -0.80 6.64
N SER A 84 -22.43 0.40 7.18
CA SER A 84 -22.94 0.61 8.53
C SER A 84 -24.40 0.14 8.59
N GLU A 85 -24.63 -1.08 9.07
CA GLU A 85 -25.95 -1.48 9.57
C GLU A 85 -25.89 -1.55 11.09
N ALA A 86 -26.39 -0.47 11.71
CA ALA A 86 -26.74 -0.43 13.11
C ALA A 86 -27.80 -1.51 13.40
N SER A 87 -27.45 -2.53 14.18
CA SER A 87 -28.45 -3.33 14.89
C SER A 87 -28.50 -2.89 16.34
N THR A 88 -29.38 -1.90 16.58
CA THR A 88 -29.99 -1.67 17.88
C THR A 88 -31.00 -2.80 18.15
N GLY A 89 -30.86 -3.50 19.26
CA GLY A 89 -31.88 -4.43 19.77
C GLY A 89 -31.26 -5.53 20.63
N GLY A 90 -31.62 -5.77 21.88
CA GLY A 90 -32.65 -5.20 22.73
C GLY A 90 -32.34 -5.58 24.17
N CYS A 91 -32.65 -4.65 25.06
CA CYS A 91 -32.51 -4.76 26.49
C CYS A 91 -33.58 -5.73 27.06
N ARG A 92 -33.25 -6.43 28.16
CA ARG A 92 -34.09 -6.77 29.35
C ARG A 92 -34.42 -8.25 29.66
N HIS A 93 -33.90 -8.63 30.84
CA HIS A 93 -34.57 -9.25 32.02
C HIS A 93 -34.68 -10.78 32.20
N GLY A 94 -34.24 -11.22 33.40
CA GLY A 94 -34.59 -12.47 34.08
C GLY A 94 -33.33 -13.25 34.53
N SER A 95 -32.70 -12.97 35.68
CA SER A 95 -33.07 -13.31 37.08
C SER A 95 -33.25 -14.81 37.37
N LEU A 96 -32.70 -15.18 38.55
CA LEU A 96 -32.90 -16.41 39.37
C LEU A 96 -31.94 -17.56 39.03
N ALA A 97 -30.89 -17.79 39.84
CA ALA A 97 -30.88 -18.43 41.16
C ALA A 97 -31.24 -19.93 41.10
N SER A 98 -30.23 -20.78 41.31
CA SER A 98 -30.27 -21.92 42.23
C SER A 98 -28.88 -22.55 42.35
#